data_AF-A0A7S2YJU6-F1
#
_entry.id   AF-A0A7S2YJU6-F1
#
_cell.length_a   1.000
_cell.length_b   1.000
_cell.length_c   1.000
_cell.angle_alpha   90.00
_cell.angle_beta   90.00
_cell.angle_gamma   90.00
#
_symmetry.space_group_name_H-M   'P 1'
#
loop_
_entity.id
_entity.type
_entity.pdbx_description
1 polymer ?
#
loop_
_entity_poly.entity_id
_entity_poly.type
_entity_poly.pdbx_seq_one_letter_code
_entity_poly.pdbx_strand_id
1 'polypeptide(L)'
;PHRHSWPKTLPPSHQSFSHRMSSMAVIERTISDSSPVSVMRWSDESSTQGKGGGKRSTPGSKSIVFADNVEVFDIPHLNDTPDEEIFATWYSKEEYSAIKSNYQLTIYMMESGDGSEEDMDNHTSRGLEYRTQEGAWARYENKRDAYDSVLDEQDRQWKLDADDDEKLREAYSAHSEKCLRKAQALALKDQQEATRLHEESSS
;
A
#
# COMPACT_ATOMS: atom_id res chain seq x y z
N PRO A 1 -37.77 -13.89 20.48
CA PRO A 1 -37.89 -15.35 20.28
C PRO A 1 -37.68 -15.72 18.81
N HIS A 2 -36.41 -15.92 18.43
CA HIS A 2 -35.92 -16.82 17.39
C HIS A 2 -34.40 -16.66 17.37
N ARG A 3 -33.72 -17.44 18.22
CA ARG A 3 -32.26 -17.61 18.15
C ARG A 3 -32.00 -18.67 17.08
N HIS A 4 -31.23 -18.34 16.06
CA HIS A 4 -30.74 -19.31 15.09
C HIS A 4 -29.71 -20.22 15.78
N SER A 5 -30.10 -21.48 15.98
CA SER A 5 -29.23 -22.55 16.43
C SER A 5 -28.40 -23.04 15.25
N TRP A 6 -27.08 -22.87 15.33
CA TRP A 6 -26.15 -23.51 14.40
C TRP A 6 -26.05 -25.02 14.73
N PRO A 7 -25.96 -25.90 13.71
CA PRO A 7 -25.90 -27.34 13.93
C PRO A 7 -24.55 -27.77 14.53
N LYS A 8 -24.61 -28.48 15.66
CA LYS A 8 -23.48 -29.13 16.32
C LYS A 8 -23.17 -30.47 15.66
N THR A 9 -22.33 -30.48 14.62
CA THR A 9 -21.70 -31.73 14.16
C THR A 9 -20.23 -31.50 13.85
N LEU A 10 -19.37 -32.01 14.72
CA LEU A 10 -17.92 -32.13 14.56
C LEU A 10 -17.58 -33.26 13.56
N PRO A 11 -16.58 -33.11 12.69
CA PRO A 11 -15.85 -34.23 12.12
C PRO A 11 -14.64 -34.62 13.00
N PRO A 12 -14.16 -35.88 12.92
CA PRO A 12 -13.25 -36.48 13.88
C PRO A 12 -11.78 -36.07 13.68
N SER A 13 -11.06 -36.13 14.81
CA SER A 13 -9.61 -35.91 15.00
C SER A 13 -8.71 -36.86 14.20
N HIS A 14 -7.64 -36.32 13.59
CA HIS A 14 -6.35 -36.95 13.23
C HIS A 14 -5.64 -35.89 12.32
N GLN A 15 -4.41 -35.42 12.45
CA GLN A 15 -3.17 -35.87 13.07
C GLN A 15 -2.25 -34.65 13.33
N SER A 16 -1.45 -34.74 14.40
CA SER A 16 -0.08 -34.22 14.57
C SER A 16 0.51 -33.42 13.39
N PHE A 17 0.71 -32.11 13.58
CA PHE A 17 1.71 -31.35 12.83
C PHE A 17 2.93 -31.10 13.72
N SER A 18 3.88 -32.02 13.66
CA SER A 18 5.25 -31.83 14.16
C SER A 18 6.22 -32.43 13.15
N HIS A 19 7.14 -31.56 12.70
CA HIS A 19 8.39 -31.80 11.98
C HIS A 19 8.34 -32.26 10.51
N ARG A 20 8.76 -31.33 9.63
CA ARG A 20 9.74 -31.44 8.52
C ARG A 20 9.59 -30.14 7.70
N MET A 21 10.60 -29.50 7.12
CA MET A 21 12.04 -29.70 7.00
C MET A 21 12.63 -28.36 6.54
N SER A 22 13.85 -28.06 6.98
CA SER A 22 14.74 -27.14 6.27
C SER A 22 14.95 -27.66 4.85
N SER A 23 14.63 -26.84 3.85
CA SER A 23 15.15 -26.96 2.49
C SER A 23 15.10 -25.58 1.84
N MET A 24 16.28 -25.00 1.62
CA MET A 24 16.47 -23.82 0.79
C MET A 24 16.06 -24.17 -0.65
N ALA A 25 14.82 -23.86 -1.00
CA ALA A 25 14.42 -23.76 -2.40
C ALA A 25 14.70 -22.33 -2.86
N VAL A 26 15.61 -22.21 -3.84
CA VAL A 26 15.75 -21.02 -4.68
C VAL A 26 14.36 -20.69 -5.22
N ILE A 27 13.82 -19.55 -4.79
CA ILE A 27 12.52 -19.07 -5.22
C ILE A 27 12.72 -18.40 -6.59
N GLU A 28 12.72 -19.19 -7.67
CA GLU A 28 12.38 -18.66 -8.99
C GLU A 28 10.86 -18.38 -8.99
N ARG A 29 10.48 -17.18 -8.56
CA ARG A 29 9.11 -16.68 -8.72
C ARG A 29 9.04 -15.90 -10.03
N THR A 30 8.41 -16.51 -11.02
CA THR A 30 7.71 -15.77 -12.07
C THR A 30 6.77 -14.78 -11.38
N ILE A 31 6.93 -13.49 -11.66
CA ILE A 31 6.09 -12.41 -11.15
C ILE A 31 4.71 -12.60 -11.77
N SER A 32 3.86 -13.37 -11.10
CA SER A 32 2.47 -13.60 -11.44
C SER A 32 1.67 -12.30 -11.34
N ASP A 33 0.82 -12.06 -12.34
CA ASP A 33 -0.19 -11.00 -12.45
C ASP A 33 -1.20 -11.03 -11.30
N SER A 34 -0.84 -10.51 -10.14
CA SER A 34 -1.83 -10.34 -9.07
C SER A 34 -1.55 -9.11 -8.22
N SER A 35 -2.25 -8.02 -8.50
CA SER A 35 -2.64 -7.08 -7.45
C SER A 35 -3.93 -6.36 -7.84
N PRO A 36 -5.04 -6.56 -7.11
CA PRO A 36 -6.13 -5.61 -7.11
C PRO A 36 -5.68 -4.40 -6.27
N VAL A 37 -5.76 -3.22 -6.88
CA VAL A 37 -5.58 -1.93 -6.22
C VAL A 37 -6.71 -1.77 -5.21
N SER A 38 -6.37 -1.70 -3.92
CA SER A 38 -7.35 -1.41 -2.87
C SER A 38 -7.67 0.08 -2.89
N VAL A 39 -8.84 0.44 -3.41
CA VAL A 39 -9.36 1.81 -3.35
C VAL A 39 -9.90 2.03 -1.94
N MET A 40 -9.14 2.71 -1.09
CA MET A 40 -9.67 3.17 0.20
C MET A 40 -10.79 4.18 -0.07
N ARG A 41 -12.00 3.82 0.36
CA ARG A 41 -13.17 4.70 0.45
C ARG A 41 -12.92 5.69 1.59
N TRP A 42 -12.60 6.93 1.25
CA TRP A 42 -12.55 8.02 2.23
C TRP A 42 -13.98 8.35 2.65
N SER A 43 -14.29 8.12 3.93
CA SER A 43 -15.53 8.62 4.54
C SER A 43 -15.28 10.05 5.00
N ASP A 44 -15.90 11.00 4.31
CA ASP A 44 -15.88 12.43 4.62
C ASP A 44 -17.01 12.74 5.62
N GLU A 45 -16.69 12.66 6.90
CA GLU A 45 -17.54 13.20 7.96
C GLU A 45 -16.66 13.97 8.96
N SER A 46 -16.46 15.26 8.69
CA SER A 46 -16.11 16.21 9.74
C SER A 46 -16.87 17.53 9.57
N SER A 47 -18.01 17.60 10.25
CA SER A 47 -18.66 18.85 10.62
C SER A 47 -18.12 19.28 11.98
N THR A 48 -17.63 20.52 12.11
CA THR A 48 -18.01 21.44 13.21
C THR A 48 -17.42 22.83 13.03
N GLN A 49 -18.24 23.81 13.45
CA GLN A 49 -18.12 25.25 13.31
C GLN A 49 -17.05 25.89 14.20
N GLY A 50 -16.35 26.90 13.70
CA GLY A 50 -15.53 27.82 14.48
C GLY A 50 -15.79 29.28 14.12
N LYS A 51 -16.45 30.04 15.00
CA LYS A 51 -16.62 31.50 14.94
C LYS A 51 -15.42 32.19 15.61
N GLY A 52 -14.82 33.19 14.94
CA GLY A 52 -14.39 34.43 15.59
C GLY A 52 -12.90 34.80 15.57
N GLY A 53 -12.57 35.80 14.73
CA GLY A 53 -11.92 37.05 15.16
C GLY A 53 -10.39 37.11 15.33
N GLY A 54 -9.70 37.78 14.41
CA GLY A 54 -8.37 38.36 14.66
C GLY A 54 -7.48 38.55 13.43
N LYS A 55 -7.71 39.60 12.64
CA LYS A 55 -6.84 39.99 11.50
C LYS A 55 -5.51 40.57 11.99
N ARG A 56 -4.40 39.89 11.69
CA ARG A 56 -3.09 40.50 11.42
C ARG A 56 -2.48 39.77 10.23
N SER A 57 -2.65 40.33 9.04
CA SER A 57 -2.03 39.82 7.80
C SER A 57 -0.56 40.19 7.78
N THR A 58 0.32 39.20 7.90
CA THR A 58 1.71 39.30 7.48
C THR A 58 1.79 39.25 5.95
N PRO A 59 2.73 39.95 5.31
CA PRO A 59 2.88 39.93 3.86
C PRO A 59 3.41 38.55 3.44
N GLY A 60 2.58 37.80 2.70
CA GLY A 60 2.95 36.52 2.08
C GLY A 60 2.06 35.33 2.39
N SER A 61 0.94 35.48 3.12
CA SER A 61 0.05 34.33 3.38
C SER A 61 -0.71 33.92 2.10
N LYS A 62 -0.30 32.82 1.47
CA LYS A 62 -1.08 32.18 0.39
C LYS A 62 -2.46 31.81 0.96
N SER A 63 -3.52 32.42 0.45
CA SER A 63 -4.90 32.10 0.83
C SER A 63 -5.52 31.21 -0.23
N ILE A 64 -6.17 30.13 0.19
CA ILE A 64 -6.97 29.29 -0.71
C ILE A 64 -8.20 30.11 -1.11
N VAL A 65 -8.35 30.37 -2.41
CA VAL A 65 -9.54 30.96 -3.01
C VAL A 65 -10.12 29.92 -3.94
N PHE A 66 -11.41 29.64 -3.80
CA PHE A 66 -12.10 28.74 -4.71
C PHE A 66 -12.42 29.51 -6.01
N ALA A 67 -12.29 28.84 -7.15
CA ALA A 67 -12.68 29.43 -8.42
C ALA A 67 -14.19 29.70 -8.43
N ASP A 68 -14.59 30.91 -8.81
CA ASP A 68 -16.02 31.29 -8.91
C ASP A 68 -16.73 30.54 -10.04
N ASN A 69 -15.98 30.08 -11.04
CA ASN A 69 -16.49 29.35 -12.20
C ASN A 69 -16.09 27.88 -12.12
N VAL A 70 -17.08 27.00 -12.30
CA VAL A 70 -16.88 25.56 -12.44
C VAL A 70 -16.79 25.23 -13.91
N GLU A 71 -15.65 24.69 -14.35
CA GLU A 71 -15.53 24.09 -15.66
C GLU A 71 -16.18 22.70 -15.61
N VAL A 72 -17.22 22.51 -16.42
CA VAL A 72 -17.88 21.21 -16.57
C VAL A 72 -17.40 20.61 -17.87
N PHE A 73 -16.80 19.42 -17.79
CA PHE A 73 -16.38 18.65 -18.95
C PHE A 73 -17.31 17.46 -19.11
N ASP A 74 -17.89 17.31 -20.29
CA ASP A 74 -18.63 16.11 -20.64
C ASP A 74 -17.64 14.97 -20.88
N ILE A 75 -17.74 13.92 -20.06
CA ILE A 75 -16.95 12.71 -20.24
C ILE A 75 -17.72 11.82 -21.21
N PRO A 76 -17.16 11.51 -22.41
CA PRO A 76 -17.82 10.64 -23.36
C PRO A 76 -18.06 9.26 -22.75
N HIS A 77 -19.22 8.67 -23.05
CA HIS A 77 -19.52 7.32 -22.61
C HIS A 77 -18.58 6.33 -23.29
N LEU A 78 -18.17 5.25 -22.60
CA LEU A 78 -17.20 4.28 -23.13
C LEU A 78 -17.61 3.66 -24.48
N ASN A 79 -18.91 3.50 -24.71
CA ASN A 79 -19.45 3.00 -25.99
C ASN A 79 -19.33 4.01 -27.16
N ASP A 80 -19.14 5.28 -26.84
CA ASP A 80 -18.99 6.37 -27.81
C ASP A 80 -17.51 6.73 -28.04
N THR A 81 -16.60 6.08 -27.30
CA THR A 81 -15.15 6.22 -27.47
C THR A 81 -14.70 5.45 -28.72
N PRO A 82 -13.97 6.07 -29.66
CA PRO A 82 -13.48 5.37 -30.85
C PRO A 82 -12.49 4.27 -30.46
N ASP A 83 -12.50 3.16 -31.22
CA ASP A 83 -11.64 2.00 -30.98
C ASP A 83 -10.14 2.38 -30.95
N GLU A 84 -9.74 3.37 -31.73
CA GLU A 84 -8.36 3.91 -31.75
C GLU A 84 -7.96 4.50 -30.39
N GLU A 85 -8.86 5.24 -29.75
CA GLU A 85 -8.62 5.83 -28.43
C GLU A 85 -8.61 4.75 -27.34
N ILE A 86 -9.52 3.77 -27.42
CA ILE A 86 -9.52 2.62 -26.50
C ILE A 86 -8.20 1.85 -26.59
N PHE A 87 -7.71 1.62 -27.81
CA PHE A 87 -6.43 0.93 -28.03
C PHE A 87 -5.24 1.76 -27.53
N ALA A 88 -5.25 3.08 -27.72
CA ALA A 88 -4.21 3.98 -27.25
C ALA A 88 -4.26 4.27 -25.74
N THR A 89 -5.37 3.96 -25.06
CA THR A 89 -5.54 4.19 -23.62
C THR A 89 -4.66 3.29 -22.77
N TRP A 90 -4.40 2.06 -23.23
CA TRP A 90 -3.68 1.04 -22.48
C TRP A 90 -2.30 0.80 -23.07
N TYR A 91 -1.33 0.53 -22.20
CA TYR A 91 -0.01 0.11 -22.65
C TYR A 91 -0.10 -1.16 -23.48
N SER A 92 0.54 -1.14 -24.64
CA SER A 92 0.82 -2.33 -25.42
C SER A 92 1.68 -3.31 -24.64
N LYS A 93 1.69 -4.56 -25.09
CA LYS A 93 2.54 -5.60 -24.50
C LYS A 93 4.02 -5.21 -24.56
N GLU A 94 4.42 -4.58 -25.65
CA GLU A 94 5.78 -4.11 -25.92
C GLU A 94 6.17 -2.98 -24.96
N GLU A 95 5.31 -1.98 -24.79
CA GLU A 95 5.53 -0.89 -23.83
C GLU A 95 5.60 -1.42 -22.40
N TYR A 96 4.68 -2.31 -22.03
CA TYR A 96 4.69 -2.91 -20.70
C TYR A 96 5.97 -3.74 -20.46
N SER A 97 6.45 -4.44 -21.48
CA SER A 97 7.72 -5.18 -21.40
C SER A 97 8.91 -4.22 -21.25
N ALA A 98 8.93 -3.10 -21.97
CA ALA A 98 9.97 -2.08 -21.84
C ALA A 98 9.97 -1.44 -20.44
N ILE A 99 8.78 -1.12 -19.89
CA ILE A 99 8.64 -0.63 -18.51
C ILE A 99 9.20 -1.65 -17.53
N LYS A 100 8.88 -2.93 -17.72
CA LYS A 100 9.41 -4.03 -16.88
C LYS A 100 10.93 -4.12 -16.91
N SER A 101 11.51 -4.12 -18.10
CA SER A 101 12.97 -4.18 -18.25
C SER A 101 13.66 -2.98 -17.63
N ASN A 102 13.07 -1.78 -17.74
CA ASN A 102 13.64 -0.57 -17.17
C ASN A 102 13.70 -0.63 -15.64
N TYR A 103 12.58 -0.91 -14.96
CA TYR A 103 12.62 -0.97 -13.49
C TYR A 103 13.42 -2.17 -12.96
N GLN A 104 13.57 -3.25 -13.73
CA GLN A 104 14.43 -4.39 -13.35
C GLN A 104 15.88 -3.99 -13.21
N LEU A 105 16.39 -3.13 -14.12
CA LEU A 105 17.72 -2.56 -14.01
C LEU A 105 17.86 -1.73 -12.73
N THR A 106 16.87 -0.89 -12.42
CA THR A 106 16.84 -0.12 -11.18
C THR A 106 16.88 -1.01 -9.94
N ILE A 107 16.09 -2.09 -9.89
CA ILE A 107 16.13 -3.06 -8.79
C ILE A 107 17.52 -3.68 -8.66
N TYR A 108 18.14 -4.09 -9.77
CA TYR A 108 19.48 -4.67 -9.76
C TYR A 108 20.51 -3.70 -9.14
N MET A 109 20.47 -2.41 -9.50
CA MET A 109 21.36 -1.40 -8.91
C MET A 109 21.09 -1.16 -7.42
N MET A 110 19.81 -1.17 -7.02
CA MET A 110 19.43 -1.07 -5.59
C MET A 110 19.98 -2.24 -4.77
N GLU A 111 20.03 -3.44 -5.34
CA GLU A 111 20.47 -4.66 -4.66
C GLU A 111 21.99 -4.85 -4.69
N SER A 112 22.66 -4.45 -5.79
CA SER A 112 24.11 -4.54 -5.90
C SER A 112 24.84 -3.46 -5.10
N GLY A 113 24.20 -2.31 -4.87
CA GLY A 113 24.83 -1.13 -4.26
C GLY A 113 25.91 -0.50 -5.13
N ASP A 114 25.97 -0.85 -6.42
CA ASP A 114 27.03 -0.50 -7.37
C ASP A 114 26.58 0.56 -8.41
N GLY A 115 25.74 1.52 -7.99
CA GLY A 115 25.34 2.65 -8.83
C GLY A 115 26.31 3.82 -8.65
N SER A 116 26.85 4.36 -9.73
CA SER A 116 27.51 5.67 -9.68
C SER A 116 26.47 6.76 -9.37
N GLU A 117 26.88 7.89 -8.77
CA GLU A 117 25.94 9.00 -8.50
C GLU A 117 25.24 9.48 -9.79
N GLU A 118 25.93 9.46 -10.93
CA GLU A 118 25.38 9.82 -12.25
C GLU A 118 24.33 8.79 -12.75
N ASP A 119 24.51 7.50 -12.46
CA ASP A 119 23.51 6.48 -12.81
C ASP A 119 22.25 6.60 -11.92
N MET A 120 22.41 7.00 -10.66
CA MET A 120 21.29 7.15 -9.73
C MET A 120 20.32 8.28 -10.12
N ASP A 121 20.80 9.35 -10.74
CA ASP A 121 19.94 10.47 -11.16
C ASP A 121 18.92 10.07 -12.25
N ASN A 122 19.24 9.04 -13.06
CA ASN A 122 18.34 8.51 -14.08
C ASN A 122 17.41 7.40 -13.57
N HIS A 123 17.57 6.97 -12.32
CA HIS A 123 16.86 5.82 -11.76
C HIS A 123 16.17 6.14 -10.44
N THR A 124 14.84 6.09 -10.44
CA THR A 124 14.04 6.31 -9.24
C THR A 124 13.80 5.01 -8.48
N SER A 125 14.27 4.93 -7.24
CA SER A 125 14.04 3.79 -6.34
C SER A 125 12.63 3.77 -5.71
N ARG A 126 11.95 4.92 -5.73
CA ARG A 126 10.61 5.09 -5.15
C ARG A 126 9.59 4.17 -5.80
N GLY A 127 8.82 3.47 -4.98
CA GLY A 127 7.82 2.48 -5.42
C GLY A 127 8.40 1.11 -5.80
N LEU A 128 9.73 0.96 -5.81
CA LEU A 128 10.44 -0.30 -6.05
C LEU A 128 10.97 -0.96 -4.76
N GLU A 129 10.74 -0.36 -3.60
CA GLU A 129 11.29 -0.80 -2.31
C GLU A 129 10.84 -2.23 -1.97
N TYR A 130 9.63 -2.62 -2.38
CA TYR A 130 9.08 -3.98 -2.19
C TYR A 130 9.25 -4.89 -3.41
N ARG A 131 10.03 -4.46 -4.40
CA ARG A 131 10.44 -5.26 -5.56
C ARG A 131 11.84 -5.84 -5.41
N THR A 132 12.64 -5.32 -4.50
CA THR A 132 13.89 -5.97 -4.05
C THR A 132 13.59 -7.24 -3.24
N GLN A 133 14.56 -8.14 -3.15
CA GLN A 133 14.48 -9.36 -2.36
C GLN A 133 14.22 -9.05 -0.88
N GLU A 134 14.96 -8.11 -0.30
CA GLU A 134 14.78 -7.70 1.10
C GLU A 134 13.38 -7.13 1.34
N GLY A 135 12.93 -6.22 0.47
CA GLY A 135 11.61 -5.62 0.60
C GLY A 135 10.51 -6.64 0.44
N ALA A 136 10.60 -7.50 -0.58
CA ALA A 136 9.64 -8.57 -0.81
C ALA A 136 9.54 -9.51 0.40
N TRP A 137 10.67 -9.86 1.00
CA TRP A 137 10.73 -10.66 2.22
C TRP A 137 10.09 -9.94 3.42
N ALA A 138 10.46 -8.69 3.66
CA ALA A 138 9.89 -7.88 4.74
C ALA A 138 8.36 -7.72 4.61
N ARG A 139 7.83 -7.57 3.39
CA ARG A 139 6.38 -7.53 3.14
C ARG A 139 5.72 -8.87 3.43
N TYR A 140 6.37 -9.96 3.05
CA TYR A 140 5.88 -11.32 3.33
C TYR A 140 5.83 -11.58 4.84
N GLU A 141 6.92 -11.31 5.56
CA GLU A 141 6.98 -11.48 7.02
C GLU A 141 5.94 -10.64 7.74
N ASN A 142 5.83 -9.33 7.43
CA ASN A 142 4.84 -8.48 8.08
C ASN A 142 3.40 -8.99 7.87
N LYS A 143 3.07 -9.55 6.70
CA LYS A 143 1.76 -10.15 6.44
C LYS A 143 1.58 -11.46 7.21
N ARG A 144 2.57 -12.35 7.12
CA ARG A 144 2.55 -13.64 7.81
C ARG A 144 2.36 -13.43 9.31
N ASP A 145 3.21 -12.62 9.93
CA ASP A 145 3.18 -12.39 11.38
C ASP A 145 1.85 -11.77 11.83
N ALA A 146 1.29 -10.86 11.05
CA ALA A 146 -0.02 -10.27 11.34
C ALA A 146 -1.17 -11.29 11.24
N TYR A 147 -1.11 -12.20 10.25
CA TYR A 147 -2.09 -13.27 10.12
C TYR A 147 -1.96 -14.30 11.24
N ASP A 148 -0.73 -14.75 11.53
CA ASP A 148 -0.45 -15.71 12.59
C ASP A 148 -0.93 -15.16 13.93
N SER A 149 -0.67 -13.88 14.24
CA SER A 149 -1.15 -13.26 15.49
C SER A 149 -2.67 -13.23 15.61
N VAL A 150 -3.40 -12.99 14.52
CA VAL A 150 -4.87 -13.00 14.52
C VAL A 150 -5.40 -14.43 14.66
N LEU A 151 -4.82 -15.37 13.93
CA LEU A 151 -5.22 -16.78 13.98
C LEU A 151 -4.98 -17.37 15.37
N ASP A 152 -3.84 -17.09 15.99
CA ASP A 152 -3.52 -17.53 17.36
C ASP A 152 -4.54 -16.99 18.38
N GLU A 153 -4.96 -15.73 18.23
CA GLU A 153 -5.97 -15.12 19.10
C GLU A 153 -7.36 -15.73 18.85
N GLN A 154 -7.75 -15.98 17.60
CA GLN A 154 -8.99 -16.71 17.27
C GLN A 154 -9.00 -18.10 17.89
N ASP A 155 -7.89 -18.83 17.78
CA ASP A 155 -7.73 -20.18 18.32
C ASP A 155 -7.81 -20.20 19.86
N ARG A 156 -7.32 -19.13 20.52
CA ARG A 156 -7.46 -18.91 21.96
C ARG A 156 -8.92 -18.64 22.35
N GLN A 157 -9.61 -17.76 21.62
CA GLN A 157 -11.02 -17.43 21.88
C GLN A 157 -11.93 -18.65 21.68
N TRP A 158 -11.69 -19.44 20.63
CA TRP A 158 -12.41 -20.69 20.37
C TRP A 158 -12.30 -21.67 21.54
N LYS A 159 -11.09 -21.87 22.09
CA LYS A 159 -10.85 -22.77 23.24
C LYS A 159 -11.54 -22.30 24.53
N LEU A 160 -11.86 -21.01 24.63
CA LEU A 160 -12.47 -20.40 25.80
C LEU A 160 -13.97 -20.11 25.62
N ASP A 161 -14.56 -20.47 24.47
CA ASP A 161 -15.95 -20.13 24.10
C ASP A 161 -16.22 -18.61 24.24
N ALA A 162 -15.25 -17.80 23.81
CA ALA A 162 -15.31 -16.34 23.82
C ALA A 162 -15.37 -15.78 22.40
N ASP A 163 -15.85 -14.55 22.28
CA ASP A 163 -15.92 -13.78 21.03
C ASP A 163 -15.65 -12.31 21.36
N ASP A 164 -14.41 -11.88 21.16
CA ASP A 164 -13.91 -10.55 21.55
C ASP A 164 -13.12 -9.93 20.39
N ASP A 165 -13.81 -9.12 19.59
CA ASP A 165 -13.25 -8.39 18.45
C ASP A 165 -12.14 -7.42 18.85
N GLU A 166 -12.20 -6.86 20.07
CA GLU A 166 -11.23 -5.88 20.53
C GLU A 166 -9.85 -6.53 20.74
N LYS A 167 -9.84 -7.79 21.16
CA LYS A 167 -8.60 -8.58 21.27
C LYS A 167 -8.00 -8.92 19.92
N LEU A 168 -8.81 -9.23 18.92
CA LEU A 168 -8.34 -9.43 17.54
C LEU A 168 -7.76 -8.14 16.95
N ARG A 169 -8.43 -7.01 17.20
CA ARG A 169 -7.95 -5.68 16.83
C ARG A 169 -6.60 -5.38 17.48
N GLU A 170 -6.47 -5.62 18.78
CA GLU A 170 -5.24 -5.40 19.54
C GLU A 170 -4.08 -6.25 18.98
N ALA A 171 -4.33 -7.54 18.73
CA ALA A 171 -3.37 -8.47 18.12
C ALA A 171 -2.86 -7.96 16.76
N TYR A 172 -3.75 -7.55 15.86
CA TYR A 172 -3.36 -7.02 14.55
C TYR A 172 -2.68 -5.64 14.63
N SER A 173 -3.13 -4.79 15.57
CA SER A 173 -2.69 -3.38 15.66
C SER A 173 -1.17 -3.29 15.84
N ALA A 174 -0.58 -4.16 16.66
CA ALA A 174 0.86 -4.21 16.90
C ALA A 174 1.68 -4.35 15.59
N HIS A 175 1.20 -5.13 14.62
CA HIS A 175 1.87 -5.33 13.33
C HIS A 175 1.63 -4.15 12.37
N SER A 176 0.42 -3.60 12.37
CA SER A 176 0.07 -2.45 11.54
C SER A 176 0.82 -1.17 11.94
N GLU A 177 1.06 -0.95 13.24
CA GLU A 177 1.79 0.22 13.75
C GLU A 177 3.23 0.29 13.24
N LYS A 178 3.94 -0.83 13.19
CA LYS A 178 5.29 -0.90 12.63
C LYS A 178 5.29 -0.45 11.17
N CYS A 179 4.31 -0.89 10.39
CA CYS A 179 4.15 -0.50 9.00
C CYS A 179 3.83 1.00 8.86
N LEU A 180 2.95 1.52 9.72
CA LEU A 180 2.60 2.94 9.78
C LEU A 180 3.83 3.81 10.07
N ARG A 181 4.63 3.46 11.08
CA ARG A 181 5.87 4.19 11.42
C ARG A 181 6.85 4.22 10.25
N LYS A 182 7.01 3.08 9.55
CA LYS A 182 7.88 3.00 8.36
C LYS A 182 7.36 3.91 7.24
N ALA A 183 6.05 3.93 7.00
CA ALA A 183 5.42 4.80 6.00
C ALA A 183 5.59 6.29 6.34
N GLN A 184 5.39 6.67 7.61
CA GLN A 184 5.59 8.05 8.08
C GLN A 184 7.05 8.49 7.93
N ALA A 185 8.00 7.63 8.28
CA ALA A 185 9.42 7.92 8.12
C ALA A 185 9.81 8.11 6.65
N LEU A 186 9.25 7.28 5.75
CA LEU A 186 9.47 7.41 4.31
C LEU A 186 8.86 8.72 3.78
N ALA A 187 7.62 9.03 4.15
CA ALA A 187 6.95 10.26 3.73
C ALA A 187 7.72 11.53 4.15
N LEU A 188 8.33 11.52 5.34
CA LEU A 188 9.16 12.65 5.79
C LEU A 188 10.42 12.81 4.93
N LYS A 189 11.06 11.71 4.54
CA LYS A 189 12.22 11.75 3.62
C LYS A 189 11.80 12.30 2.26
N ASP A 190 10.70 11.79 1.70
CA ASP A 190 10.15 12.27 0.43
C ASP A 190 9.86 13.78 0.46
N GLN A 191 9.32 14.28 1.58
CA GLN A 191 9.05 15.70 1.77
C GLN A 191 10.34 16.54 1.76
N GLN A 192 11.39 16.07 2.44
CA GLN A 192 12.68 16.75 2.50
C GLN A 192 13.34 16.82 1.12
N GLU A 193 13.34 15.69 0.39
CA GLU A 193 13.88 15.61 -0.96
C GLU A 193 13.14 16.54 -1.94
N ALA A 194 11.80 16.53 -1.91
CA ALA A 194 11.00 17.43 -2.73
C ALA A 194 11.26 18.91 -2.43
N THR A 195 11.48 19.26 -1.16
CA THR A 195 11.81 20.63 -0.76
C THR A 195 13.18 21.04 -1.30
N ARG A 196 14.19 20.16 -1.19
CA ARG A 196 15.55 20.40 -1.71
C ARG A 196 15.54 20.68 -3.21
N LEU A 197 14.87 19.83 -3.99
CA LEU A 197 14.79 19.97 -5.45
C LEU A 197 14.10 21.29 -5.87
N HIS A 198 13.09 21.72 -5.11
CA HIS A 198 12.41 23.00 -5.36
C HIS A 198 13.32 24.20 -5.10
N GLU A 199 14.16 24.16 -4.06
CA GLU A 199 15.12 25.23 -3.74
C GLU A 199 16.25 25.30 -4.78
N GLU A 200 16.77 24.16 -5.22
CA GLU A 200 17.78 24.06 -6.30
C GLU A 200 17.24 24.59 -7.63
N SER A 201 15.99 24.29 -7.98
CA SER A 201 15.36 24.78 -9.22
C SER A 201 15.05 26.28 -9.21
N SER A 202 15.03 26.92 -8.03
CA SER A 202 14.72 28.34 -7.85
C SER A 202 15.97 29.23 -7.79
N SER A 203 17.17 28.63 -7.75
CA SER A 203 18.47 29.30 -7.67
C SER A 203 19.14 29.41 -9.03
#